data_AF-A0A1D2V8S8-F1
#
_entry.id   AF-A0A1D2V8S8-F1
#
_cell.length_a   1.000
_cell.length_b   1.000
_cell.length_c   1.000
_cell.angle_alpha   90.00
_cell.angle_beta   90.00
_cell.angle_gamma   90.00
#
_symmetry.space_group_name_H-M   'P 1'
#
loop_
_entity.id
_entity.type
_entity.pdbx_description
1 polymer ?
#
loop_
_entity_poly.entity_id
_entity_poly.type
_entity_poly.pdbx_seq_one_letter_code
_entity_poly.pdbx_strand_id
1 'polypeptide(L)'
;MNKTVKVRVQQKVFNKKINKDTLTRKDFLVHDEGNICKEGDLVRIENCRPLSKRKSFAIAEIKDNTGTKFEKYQKLAKEKVEKEENLRTREFMRKRIEFQELSNENLSIIQQVDFIRNAEHIAKHGSPKAKEKLNLLAKLFNINPTKDSSLILFNIQTLKDRINEYKAEVLFKELMSDPIKRDQIIVKKGLEPDKLKKGILKNIVRTYAKKKILAQHYLGY
;
A
#
# COMPACT_ATOMS: atom_id res chain seq x y z
N MET A 1 13.32 -33.54 17.51
CA MET A 1 13.54 -34.48 18.63
C MET A 1 12.84 -33.90 19.86
N ASN A 2 12.20 -34.70 20.70
CA ASN A 2 11.54 -34.15 21.89
C ASN A 2 12.60 -33.67 22.91
N LYS A 3 12.39 -32.49 23.51
CA LYS A 3 13.26 -31.86 24.51
C LYS A 3 14.74 -31.73 24.11
N THR A 4 14.99 -31.64 22.81
CA THR A 4 16.36 -31.64 22.26
C THR A 4 16.42 -30.76 21.03
N VAL A 5 17.32 -29.78 21.08
CA VAL A 5 17.55 -28.80 20.01
C VAL A 5 18.97 -28.96 19.49
N LYS A 6 19.16 -28.78 18.18
CA LYS A 6 20.48 -28.80 17.56
C LYS A 6 21.01 -27.37 17.50
N VAL A 7 22.07 -27.07 18.26
CA VAL A 7 22.66 -25.72 18.35
C VAL A 7 24.00 -25.71 17.64
N ARG A 8 24.21 -24.73 16.76
CA ARG A 8 25.50 -24.50 16.10
C ARG A 8 26.31 -23.50 16.90
N VAL A 9 27.48 -23.92 17.37
CA VAL A 9 28.45 -23.04 18.02
C VAL A 9 29.55 -22.67 17.02
N GLN A 10 29.94 -21.41 17.02
CA GLN A 10 31.08 -20.91 16.26
C GLN A 10 32.18 -20.48 17.22
N GLN A 11 33.41 -20.92 16.97
CA GLN A 11 34.57 -20.59 17.79
C GLN A 11 35.69 -20.05 16.89
N LYS A 12 36.40 -19.02 17.35
CA LYS A 12 37.63 -18.53 16.70
C LYS A 12 38.78 -19.46 17.06
N VAL A 13 39.45 -20.01 16.05
CA VAL A 13 40.64 -20.86 16.19
C VAL A 13 41.72 -20.34 15.25
N PHE A 14 42.90 -20.12 15.79
CA PHE A 14 44.07 -19.70 15.03
C PHE A 14 44.57 -20.86 14.16
N ASN A 15 44.54 -20.68 12.84
CA ASN A 15 45.09 -21.67 11.92
C ASN A 15 46.56 -21.36 11.63
N LYS A 16 47.47 -22.15 12.21
CA LYS A 16 48.93 -21.99 12.06
C LYS A 16 49.40 -22.02 10.61
N LYS A 17 48.77 -22.85 9.75
CA LYS A 17 49.19 -23.00 8.33
C LYS A 17 48.92 -21.74 7.51
N ILE A 18 47.81 -21.06 7.80
CA ILE A 18 47.35 -19.86 7.07
C ILE A 18 47.80 -18.59 7.81
N ASN A 19 48.27 -18.73 9.05
CA ASN A 19 48.64 -17.62 9.94
C ASN A 19 47.48 -16.62 10.12
N LYS A 20 46.25 -17.13 10.26
CA LYS A 20 45.03 -16.33 10.37
C LYS A 20 44.02 -16.98 11.32
N ASP A 21 43.28 -16.15 12.05
CA ASP A 21 42.13 -16.59 12.83
C ASP A 21 40.97 -17.01 11.91
N THR A 22 40.51 -18.23 12.11
CA THR A 22 39.40 -18.82 11.36
C THR A 22 38.25 -19.18 12.28
N LEU A 23 37.01 -19.10 11.79
CA LEU A 23 35.82 -19.52 12.53
C LEU A 23 35.55 -21.00 12.24
N THR A 24 35.67 -21.84 13.26
CA THR A 24 35.25 -23.24 13.19
C THR A 24 33.82 -23.36 13.73
N ARG A 25 33.03 -24.24 13.12
CA ARG A 25 31.63 -24.49 13.51
C ARG A 25 31.45 -25.93 13.95
N LYS A 26 30.73 -26.14 15.05
CA LYS A 26 30.36 -27.46 15.54
C LYS A 26 28.90 -27.44 16.00
N ASP A 27 28.16 -28.45 15.57
CA ASP A 27 26.77 -28.61 15.96
C ASP A 27 26.68 -29.55 17.18
N PHE A 28 25.98 -29.13 18.21
CA PHE A 28 25.75 -29.89 19.44
C PHE A 28 24.26 -30.24 19.58
N LEU A 29 24.00 -31.40 20.18
CA LEU A 29 22.66 -31.73 20.68
C LEU A 29 22.55 -31.19 22.10
N VAL A 30 21.57 -30.31 22.30
CA VAL A 30 21.39 -29.55 23.54
C VAL A 30 20.03 -29.87 24.12
N HIS A 31 19.94 -29.98 25.43
CA HIS A 31 18.69 -30.21 26.11
C HIS A 31 17.89 -28.92 26.24
N ASP A 32 16.62 -29.00 25.86
CA ASP A 32 15.60 -27.97 26.10
C ASP A 32 14.45 -28.67 26.85
N GLU A 33 14.27 -28.41 28.13
CA GLU A 33 13.19 -29.06 28.90
C GLU A 33 11.80 -28.62 28.48
N GLY A 34 11.67 -27.34 28.12
CA GLY A 34 10.39 -26.69 27.81
C GLY A 34 10.04 -26.68 26.33
N ASN A 35 10.92 -27.15 25.43
CA ASN A 35 10.77 -27.01 23.97
C ASN A 35 10.48 -25.54 23.57
N ILE A 36 11.12 -24.60 24.26
CA ILE A 36 10.86 -23.15 24.12
C ILE A 36 11.58 -22.61 22.88
N CYS A 37 12.78 -23.12 22.59
CA CYS A 37 13.62 -22.59 21.53
C CYS A 37 13.12 -23.01 20.15
N LYS A 38 13.19 -22.09 19.19
CA LYS A 38 12.84 -22.30 17.79
C LYS A 38 14.06 -22.08 16.91
N GLU A 39 13.95 -22.51 15.66
CA GLU A 39 15.02 -22.34 14.67
C GLU A 39 15.26 -20.84 14.41
N GLY A 40 16.50 -20.40 14.59
CA GLY A 40 16.92 -19.01 14.44
C GLY A 40 17.29 -18.31 15.74
N ASP A 41 16.81 -18.81 16.89
CA ASP A 41 17.10 -18.22 18.20
C ASP A 41 18.61 -18.31 18.54
N LEU A 42 19.14 -17.24 19.15
CA LEU A 42 20.50 -17.24 19.70
C LEU A 42 20.44 -17.60 21.18
N VAL A 43 21.16 -18.65 21.56
CA VAL A 43 21.10 -19.23 22.89
C VAL A 43 22.49 -19.32 23.52
N ARG A 44 22.55 -19.18 24.85
CA ARG A 44 23.69 -19.54 25.68
C ARG A 44 23.49 -20.97 26.17
N ILE A 45 24.46 -21.83 25.88
CA ILE A 45 24.45 -23.22 26.32
C ILE A 45 25.49 -23.41 27.43
N GLU A 46 25.23 -24.36 28.33
CA GLU A 46 26.12 -24.73 29.42
C GLU A 46 26.34 -26.23 29.48
N ASN A 47 27.47 -26.66 30.05
CA ASN A 47 27.75 -28.08 30.26
C ASN A 47 26.81 -28.63 31.33
N CYS A 48 26.28 -29.82 31.08
CA CYS A 48 25.48 -30.56 32.06
C CYS A 48 25.99 -32.01 32.17
N ARG A 49 25.42 -32.78 33.11
CA ARG A 49 25.63 -34.24 33.12
C ARG A 49 25.26 -34.84 31.75
N PRO A 50 25.87 -35.94 31.31
CA PRO A 50 25.46 -36.59 30.07
C PRO A 50 24.01 -37.08 30.18
N LEU A 51 23.10 -36.43 29.45
CA LEU A 51 21.68 -36.76 29.42
C LEU A 51 21.38 -37.84 28.38
N SER A 52 22.25 -38.01 27.39
CA SER A 52 22.21 -39.06 26.38
C SER A 52 23.61 -39.24 25.77
N LYS A 53 23.80 -40.27 24.92
CA LYS A 53 25.08 -40.62 24.28
C LYS A 53 25.82 -39.44 23.63
N ARG A 54 25.10 -38.43 23.12
CA ARG A 54 25.66 -37.25 22.44
C ARG A 54 25.17 -35.91 22.99
N LYS A 55 24.45 -35.90 24.12
CA LYS A 55 23.79 -34.71 24.69
C LYS A 55 24.32 -34.46 26.09
N SER A 56 25.27 -33.55 26.20
CA SER A 56 25.97 -33.16 27.44
C SER A 56 25.90 -31.65 27.69
N PHE A 57 24.98 -30.96 27.00
CA PHE A 57 24.77 -29.52 27.13
C PHE A 57 23.28 -29.24 27.34
N ALA A 58 22.98 -28.20 28.10
CA ALA A 58 21.63 -27.66 28.31
C ALA A 58 21.57 -26.18 27.88
N ILE A 59 20.38 -25.71 27.52
CA ILE A 59 20.14 -24.29 27.26
C ILE A 59 20.04 -23.56 28.60
N ALA A 60 20.90 -22.58 28.81
CA ALA A 60 20.91 -21.76 30.02
C ALA A 60 20.08 -20.49 29.84
N GLU A 61 20.12 -19.89 28.64
CA GLU A 61 19.49 -18.59 28.37
C GLU A 61 19.23 -18.41 26.87
N ILE A 62 18.12 -17.77 26.52
CA ILE A 62 17.82 -17.31 25.16
C ILE A 62 18.22 -15.83 25.08
N LYS A 63 19.24 -15.51 24.29
CA LYS A 63 19.73 -14.13 24.09
C LYS A 63 18.87 -13.37 23.10
N ASP A 64 18.60 -13.97 21.94
CA ASP A 64 17.76 -13.36 20.90
C ASP A 64 16.69 -14.35 20.46
N ASN A 65 15.45 -13.88 20.52
CA ASN A 65 14.26 -14.68 20.24
C ASN A 65 13.71 -14.35 18.84
N THR A 66 14.44 -14.72 17.80
CA THR A 66 14.12 -14.43 16.40
C THR A 66 13.26 -15.51 15.75
N GLY A 67 13.48 -16.78 16.09
CA GLY A 67 12.76 -17.93 15.55
C GLY A 67 11.29 -17.93 15.94
N THR A 68 10.99 -17.65 17.21
CA THR A 68 9.59 -17.52 17.68
C THR A 68 8.83 -16.40 16.99
N LYS A 69 9.49 -15.28 16.67
CA LYS A 69 8.89 -14.18 15.92
C LYS A 69 8.47 -14.65 14.53
N PHE A 70 9.32 -15.43 13.85
CA PHE A 70 9.01 -15.96 12.52
C PHE A 70 7.77 -16.87 12.53
N GLU A 71 7.67 -17.78 13.50
CA GLU A 71 6.49 -18.64 13.65
C GLU A 71 5.20 -17.82 13.86
N LYS A 72 5.26 -16.81 14.73
CA LYS A 72 4.14 -15.88 14.96
C LYS A 72 3.72 -15.17 13.67
N TYR A 73 4.68 -14.61 12.94
CA TYR A 73 4.38 -13.88 11.71
C TYR A 73 3.87 -14.78 10.60
N GLN A 74 4.38 -16.00 10.48
CA GLN A 74 3.90 -16.96 9.49
C GLN A 74 2.43 -17.33 9.74
N LYS A 75 2.05 -17.54 11.01
CA LYS A 75 0.64 -17.80 11.38
C LYS A 75 -0.26 -16.60 11.07
N LEU A 76 0.14 -15.40 11.50
CA LEU A 76 -0.61 -14.18 11.24
C LEU A 76 -0.76 -13.88 9.74
N ALA A 77 0.28 -14.14 8.95
CA ALA A 77 0.25 -13.97 7.51
C ALA A 77 -0.76 -14.91 6.84
N LYS A 78 -0.77 -16.20 7.21
CA LYS A 78 -1.74 -17.17 6.69
C LYS A 78 -3.17 -16.74 7.00
N GLU A 79 -3.46 -16.39 8.25
CA GLU A 79 -4.80 -15.94 8.67
C GLU A 79 -5.23 -14.67 7.94
N LYS A 80 -4.31 -13.74 7.70
CA LYS A 80 -4.60 -12.49 6.99
C LYS A 80 -4.88 -12.75 5.51
N VAL A 81 -4.07 -13.57 4.85
CA VAL A 81 -4.23 -13.95 3.45
C VAL A 81 -5.57 -14.67 3.25
N GLU A 82 -5.89 -15.63 4.11
CA GLU A 82 -7.16 -16.35 4.06
C GLU A 82 -8.37 -15.41 4.18
N LYS A 83 -8.34 -14.47 5.14
CA LYS A 83 -9.40 -13.47 5.30
C LYS A 83 -9.54 -12.57 4.06
N GLU A 84 -8.43 -12.15 3.48
CA GLU A 84 -8.40 -11.30 2.30
C GLU A 84 -8.91 -12.04 1.05
N GLU A 85 -8.46 -13.27 0.83
CA GLU A 85 -8.92 -14.15 -0.27
C GLU A 85 -10.42 -14.44 -0.17
N ASN A 86 -10.91 -14.72 1.03
CA ASN A 86 -12.34 -14.91 1.29
C ASN A 86 -13.15 -13.65 0.96
N LEU A 87 -12.65 -12.46 1.34
CA LEU A 87 -13.31 -11.19 1.00
C LEU A 87 -13.33 -10.97 -0.52
N ARG A 88 -12.18 -11.11 -1.19
CA ARG A 88 -12.06 -10.95 -2.64
C ARG A 88 -12.95 -11.92 -3.41
N THR A 89 -13.05 -13.18 -2.94
CA THR A 89 -13.91 -14.19 -3.54
C THR A 89 -15.38 -13.81 -3.41
N ARG A 90 -15.81 -13.32 -2.23
CA ARG A 90 -17.18 -12.82 -2.03
C ARG A 90 -17.50 -11.63 -2.92
N GLU A 91 -16.58 -10.66 -3.01
CA GLU A 91 -16.72 -9.51 -3.91
C GLU A 91 -16.80 -9.93 -5.37
N PHE A 92 -15.96 -10.88 -5.80
CA PHE A 92 -15.99 -11.43 -7.15
C PHE A 92 -17.32 -12.10 -7.46
N MET A 93 -17.80 -12.97 -6.57
CA MET A 93 -19.10 -13.63 -6.73
C MET A 93 -20.25 -12.62 -6.78
N ARG A 94 -20.21 -11.61 -5.91
CA ARG A 94 -21.18 -10.51 -5.91
C ARG A 94 -21.19 -9.77 -7.25
N LYS A 95 -20.04 -9.31 -7.73
CA LYS A 95 -19.91 -8.60 -9.02
C LYS A 95 -20.37 -9.48 -10.18
N ARG A 96 -20.08 -10.78 -10.12
CA ARG A 96 -20.51 -11.74 -11.15
C ARG A 96 -22.04 -11.88 -11.17
N ILE A 97 -22.68 -11.98 -10.00
CA ILE A 97 -24.15 -12.01 -9.89
C ILE A 97 -24.73 -10.69 -10.41
N GLU A 98 -24.22 -9.54 -9.97
CA GLU A 98 -24.65 -8.22 -10.44
C GLU A 98 -24.54 -8.10 -11.97
N PHE A 99 -23.43 -8.57 -12.55
CA PHE A 99 -23.24 -8.59 -14.01
C PHE A 99 -24.23 -9.51 -14.73
N GLN A 100 -24.51 -10.69 -14.15
CA GLN A 100 -25.48 -11.63 -14.72
C GLN A 100 -26.90 -11.06 -14.69
N GLU A 101 -27.30 -10.42 -13.58
CA GLU A 101 -28.57 -9.70 -13.47
C GLU A 101 -28.68 -8.60 -14.52
N LEU A 102 -27.63 -7.81 -14.72
CA LEU A 102 -27.58 -6.77 -15.76
C LEU A 102 -27.70 -7.32 -17.18
N SER A 103 -27.06 -8.47 -17.45
CA SER A 103 -27.13 -9.11 -18.77
C SER A 103 -28.52 -9.65 -19.10
N ASN A 104 -29.27 -10.11 -18.09
CA ASN A 104 -30.64 -10.57 -18.29
C ASN A 104 -31.60 -9.42 -18.61
N GLU A 105 -31.29 -8.19 -18.16
CA GLU A 105 -32.11 -7.01 -18.44
C GLU A 105 -31.86 -6.37 -19.82
N ASN A 106 -30.79 -6.75 -20.54
CA ASN A 106 -30.53 -6.41 -21.96
C ASN A 106 -30.80 -4.93 -22.37
N LEU A 107 -30.53 -3.96 -21.49
CA LEU A 107 -30.50 -2.56 -21.90
C LEU A 107 -29.10 -2.15 -22.31
N SER A 108 -28.96 -1.67 -23.54
CA SER A 108 -27.72 -1.03 -24.00
C SER A 108 -27.38 0.14 -23.08
N ILE A 109 -26.10 0.38 -22.82
CA ILE A 109 -25.62 1.51 -21.97
C ILE A 109 -26.27 2.83 -22.39
N ILE A 110 -26.49 3.01 -23.69
CA ILE A 110 -27.17 4.18 -24.26
C ILE A 110 -28.61 4.30 -23.75
N GLN A 111 -29.36 3.19 -23.75
CA GLN A 111 -30.73 3.15 -23.24
C GLN A 111 -30.78 3.37 -21.72
N GLN A 112 -29.76 2.92 -20.99
CA GLN A 112 -29.63 3.20 -19.55
C GLN A 112 -29.40 4.70 -19.30
N VAL A 113 -28.55 5.36 -20.09
CA VAL A 113 -28.31 6.81 -20.02
C VAL A 113 -29.57 7.61 -20.36
N ASP A 114 -30.32 7.21 -21.39
CA ASP A 114 -31.61 7.84 -21.74
C ASP A 114 -32.65 7.70 -20.62
N PHE A 115 -32.65 6.57 -19.91
CA PHE A 115 -33.53 6.34 -18.77
C PHE A 115 -33.18 7.25 -17.57
N ILE A 116 -31.88 7.45 -17.31
CA ILE A 116 -31.42 8.36 -16.24
C ILE A 116 -31.64 9.82 -16.64
N ARG A 117 -31.48 10.20 -17.91
CA ARG A 117 -31.82 11.54 -18.41
C ARG A 117 -33.29 11.89 -18.16
N ASN A 118 -34.18 10.89 -18.24
CA ASN A 118 -35.60 11.02 -17.98
C ASN A 118 -35.99 10.72 -16.51
N ALA A 119 -35.02 10.60 -15.60
CA ALA A 119 -35.22 10.17 -14.23
C ALA A 119 -36.20 11.04 -13.44
N GLU A 120 -36.16 12.36 -13.61
CA GLU A 120 -37.09 13.27 -12.93
C GLU A 120 -38.54 13.03 -13.32
N HIS A 121 -38.79 12.77 -14.61
CA HIS A 121 -40.11 12.47 -15.15
C HIS A 121 -40.60 11.10 -14.66
N ILE A 122 -39.73 10.10 -14.64
CA ILE A 122 -40.04 8.75 -14.15
C ILE A 122 -40.31 8.73 -12.63
N ALA A 123 -39.59 9.56 -11.86
CA ALA A 123 -39.83 9.70 -10.42
C ALA A 123 -41.22 10.27 -10.12
N LYS A 124 -41.68 11.26 -10.91
CA LYS A 124 -42.98 11.94 -10.76
C LYS A 124 -44.15 11.14 -11.31
N HIS A 125 -44.02 10.54 -12.51
CA HIS A 125 -45.15 9.95 -13.25
C HIS A 125 -44.94 8.47 -13.68
N GLY A 126 -43.79 7.87 -13.38
CA GLY A 126 -43.45 6.52 -13.84
C GLY A 126 -44.14 5.39 -13.06
N SER A 127 -44.23 4.22 -13.71
CA SER A 127 -44.74 2.98 -13.11
C SER A 127 -43.84 2.49 -11.96
N PRO A 128 -44.35 1.67 -11.02
CA PRO A 128 -43.57 1.17 -9.87
C PRO A 128 -42.28 0.44 -10.30
N LYS A 129 -42.40 -0.40 -11.34
CA LYS A 129 -41.27 -1.11 -11.95
C LYS A 129 -40.23 -0.16 -12.55
N ALA A 130 -40.65 0.97 -13.11
CA ALA A 130 -39.72 1.96 -13.67
C ALA A 130 -38.93 2.68 -12.56
N LYS A 131 -39.54 2.92 -11.39
CA LYS A 131 -38.87 3.51 -10.22
C LYS A 131 -37.87 2.54 -9.58
N GLU A 132 -38.20 1.26 -9.51
CA GLU A 132 -37.27 0.21 -9.05
C GLU A 132 -36.04 0.11 -9.96
N LYS A 133 -36.24 0.12 -11.29
CA LYS A 133 -35.16 0.14 -12.28
C LYS A 133 -34.26 1.37 -12.15
N LEU A 134 -34.85 2.54 -11.95
CA LEU A 134 -34.11 3.79 -11.74
C LEU A 134 -33.26 3.71 -10.46
N ASN A 135 -33.78 3.13 -9.38
CA ASN A 135 -33.03 2.92 -8.15
C ASN A 135 -31.88 1.91 -8.31
N LEU A 136 -32.05 0.86 -9.12
CA LEU A 136 -31.00 -0.10 -9.44
C LEU A 136 -29.86 0.56 -10.25
N LEU A 137 -30.21 1.31 -11.30
CA LEU A 137 -29.24 2.05 -12.11
C LEU A 137 -28.51 3.14 -11.29
N ALA A 138 -29.23 3.87 -10.44
CA ALA A 138 -28.65 4.85 -9.53
C ALA A 138 -27.61 4.24 -8.57
N LYS A 139 -27.89 3.03 -8.05
CA LYS A 139 -26.93 2.28 -7.23
C LYS A 139 -25.71 1.81 -8.04
N LEU A 140 -25.89 1.36 -9.28
CA LEU A 140 -24.80 0.87 -10.12
C LEU A 140 -23.81 1.96 -10.51
N PHE A 141 -24.33 3.14 -10.87
CA PHE A 141 -23.48 4.28 -11.22
C PHE A 141 -23.07 5.13 -10.01
N ASN A 142 -23.58 4.84 -8.81
CA ASN A 142 -23.41 5.65 -7.58
C ASN A 142 -23.81 7.12 -7.79
N ILE A 143 -24.95 7.35 -8.45
CA ILE A 143 -25.44 8.67 -8.80
C ILE A 143 -26.76 8.95 -8.08
N ASN A 144 -26.98 10.19 -7.66
CA ASN A 144 -28.29 10.65 -7.26
C ASN A 144 -29.10 11.10 -8.49
N PRO A 145 -30.07 10.29 -8.96
CA PRO A 145 -30.69 10.42 -10.28
C PRO A 145 -31.50 11.70 -10.48
N THR A 146 -31.77 12.46 -9.40
CA THR A 146 -32.54 13.71 -9.43
C THR A 146 -31.70 14.97 -9.21
N LYS A 147 -30.42 14.85 -8.86
CA LYS A 147 -29.57 16.00 -8.50
C LYS A 147 -28.27 16.09 -9.30
N ASP A 148 -27.74 14.97 -9.74
CA ASP A 148 -26.43 14.94 -10.36
C ASP A 148 -26.56 15.02 -11.89
N SER A 149 -26.23 16.18 -12.45
CA SER A 149 -26.21 16.41 -13.90
C SER A 149 -25.02 15.75 -14.60
N SER A 150 -23.96 15.39 -13.87
CA SER A 150 -22.76 14.74 -14.41
C SER A 150 -22.80 13.23 -14.21
N LEU A 151 -23.51 12.52 -15.09
CA LEU A 151 -23.61 11.05 -15.02
C LEU A 151 -22.32 10.32 -15.38
N ILE A 152 -21.38 11.02 -16.00
CA ILE A 152 -20.19 10.43 -16.62
C ILE A 152 -18.95 11.19 -16.16
N LEU A 153 -18.59 11.04 -14.88
CA LEU A 153 -17.25 11.41 -14.45
C LEU A 153 -16.29 10.32 -14.94
N PHE A 154 -15.62 10.58 -16.07
CA PHE A 154 -14.64 9.64 -16.56
C PHE A 154 -13.44 9.61 -15.60
N ASN A 155 -12.97 8.42 -15.23
CA ASN A 155 -11.70 8.26 -14.50
C ASN A 155 -10.53 8.95 -15.22
N ILE A 156 -10.63 9.16 -16.53
CA ILE A 156 -9.65 9.89 -17.33
C ILE A 156 -9.60 11.37 -16.94
N GLN A 157 -10.73 12.01 -16.63
CA GLN A 157 -10.76 13.40 -16.18
C GLN A 157 -10.10 13.55 -14.80
N THR A 158 -10.42 12.65 -13.86
CA THR A 158 -9.78 12.66 -12.53
C THR A 158 -8.29 12.34 -12.58
N LEU A 159 -7.87 11.44 -13.48
CA LEU A 159 -6.45 11.15 -13.73
C LEU A 159 -5.75 12.35 -14.40
N LYS A 160 -6.42 13.06 -15.31
CA LYS A 160 -5.89 14.29 -15.94
C LYS A 160 -5.62 15.36 -14.88
N ASP A 161 -6.53 15.55 -13.93
CA ASP A 161 -6.35 16.50 -12.83
C ASP A 161 -5.17 16.12 -11.93
N ARG A 162 -5.04 14.83 -11.56
CA ARG A 162 -3.88 14.33 -10.82
C ARG A 162 -2.57 14.54 -11.58
N ILE A 163 -2.54 14.29 -12.88
CA ILE A 163 -1.37 14.53 -13.72
C ILE A 163 -0.98 16.02 -13.71
N ASN A 164 -1.96 16.92 -13.74
CA ASN A 164 -1.71 18.36 -13.68
C ASN A 164 -1.16 18.79 -12.31
N GLU A 165 -1.65 18.20 -11.22
CA GLU A 165 -1.09 18.39 -9.88
C GLU A 165 0.38 17.96 -9.81
N TYR A 166 0.70 16.76 -10.32
CA TYR A 166 2.10 16.28 -10.36
C TYR A 166 2.99 17.16 -11.25
N LYS A 167 2.52 17.61 -12.41
CA LYS A 167 3.24 18.57 -13.25
C LYS A 167 3.54 19.87 -12.50
N ALA A 168 2.63 20.34 -11.65
CA ALA A 168 2.82 21.55 -10.86
C ALA A 168 3.87 21.39 -9.77
N GLU A 169 3.95 20.20 -9.16
CA GLU A 169 5.00 19.87 -8.21
C GLU A 169 6.37 19.76 -8.87
N VAL A 170 6.45 19.15 -10.06
CA VAL A 170 7.70 19.05 -10.82
C VAL A 170 8.20 20.45 -11.23
N LEU A 171 7.33 21.27 -11.82
CA LEU A 171 7.66 22.66 -12.19
C LEU A 171 8.07 23.49 -10.97
N PHE A 172 7.42 23.29 -9.82
CA PHE A 172 7.84 23.94 -8.58
C PHE A 172 9.26 23.52 -8.17
N LYS A 173 9.61 22.23 -8.26
CA LYS A 173 10.96 21.75 -7.93
C LYS A 173 12.01 22.32 -8.89
N GLU A 174 11.73 22.36 -10.19
CA GLU A 174 12.62 22.97 -11.20
C GLU A 174 12.87 24.45 -10.91
N LEU A 175 11.80 25.23 -10.65
CA LEU A 175 11.92 26.65 -10.31
C LEU A 175 12.62 26.90 -8.98
N MET A 176 12.58 25.95 -8.04
CA MET A 176 13.34 26.06 -6.79
C MET A 176 14.81 25.68 -6.96
N SER A 177 15.16 24.87 -7.96
CA SER A 177 16.53 24.52 -8.33
C SER A 177 17.22 25.63 -9.11
N ASP A 178 16.49 26.33 -9.98
CA ASP A 178 17.01 27.41 -10.83
C ASP A 178 16.73 28.81 -10.21
N PRO A 179 17.67 29.42 -9.47
CA PRO A 179 17.43 30.70 -8.78
C PRO A 179 17.18 31.85 -9.76
N ILE A 180 17.81 31.84 -10.94
CA ILE A 180 17.66 32.90 -11.95
C ILE A 180 16.21 32.96 -12.46
N LYS A 181 15.63 31.82 -12.83
CA LYS A 181 14.25 31.73 -13.34
C LYS A 181 13.24 32.09 -12.24
N ARG A 182 13.53 31.70 -10.99
CA ARG A 182 12.73 32.05 -9.83
C ARG A 182 12.66 33.56 -9.62
N ASP A 183 13.82 34.21 -9.61
CA ASP A 183 13.91 35.64 -9.29
C ASP A 183 13.29 36.48 -10.41
N GLN A 184 13.42 36.07 -11.68
CA GLN A 184 12.68 36.65 -12.80
C GLN A 184 11.16 36.60 -12.61
N ILE A 185 10.61 35.51 -12.05
CA ILE A 185 9.16 35.39 -11.77
C ILE A 185 8.72 36.30 -10.64
N ILE A 186 9.55 36.45 -9.61
CA ILE A 186 9.27 37.30 -8.45
C ILE A 186 9.29 38.78 -8.86
N VAL A 187 10.29 39.17 -9.65
CA VAL A 187 10.38 40.52 -10.24
C VAL A 187 9.20 40.80 -11.17
N LYS A 188 8.77 39.83 -11.99
CA LYS A 188 7.56 39.96 -12.84
C LYS A 188 6.28 40.22 -12.03
N LYS A 189 6.25 39.84 -10.75
CA LYS A 189 5.14 40.11 -9.82
C LYS A 189 5.30 41.44 -9.07
N GLY A 190 6.36 42.22 -9.33
CA GLY A 190 6.64 43.50 -8.68
C GLY A 190 7.21 43.38 -7.27
N LEU A 191 7.82 42.24 -6.93
CA LEU A 191 8.41 41.98 -5.62
C LEU A 191 9.94 41.87 -5.72
N GLU A 192 10.64 42.30 -4.68
CA GLU A 192 12.09 42.15 -4.57
C GLU A 192 12.45 40.79 -3.93
N PRO A 193 13.26 39.93 -4.58
CA PRO A 193 13.62 38.61 -4.07
C PRO A 193 14.34 38.63 -2.71
N ASP A 194 15.21 39.62 -2.50
CA ASP A 194 16.12 39.66 -1.34
C ASP A 194 15.43 40.03 -0.02
N LYS A 195 14.28 40.71 -0.10
CA LYS A 195 13.48 41.13 1.07
C LYS A 195 12.50 40.04 1.55
N LEU A 196 12.36 38.94 0.81
CA LEU A 196 11.33 37.92 1.08
C LEU A 196 11.85 36.78 1.98
N LYS A 197 11.04 36.42 3.00
CA LYS A 197 11.29 35.20 3.80
C LYS A 197 11.16 33.94 2.92
N LYS A 198 12.04 32.96 3.15
CA LYS A 198 12.12 31.69 2.40
C LYS A 198 10.77 30.94 2.26
N GLY A 199 9.92 30.98 3.28
CA GLY A 199 8.58 30.37 3.25
C GLY A 199 7.61 31.09 2.31
N ILE A 200 7.63 32.43 2.31
CA ILE A 200 6.79 33.27 1.45
C ILE A 200 7.20 33.08 -0.01
N LEU A 201 8.50 33.08 -0.28
CA LEU A 201 9.06 32.82 -1.61
C LEU A 201 8.62 31.45 -2.16
N LYS A 202 8.69 30.39 -1.35
CA LYS A 202 8.19 29.05 -1.74
C LYS A 202 6.69 29.06 -2.06
N ASN A 203 5.88 29.77 -1.29
CA ASN A 203 4.44 29.84 -1.52
C ASN A 203 4.11 30.63 -2.81
N ILE A 204 4.84 31.71 -3.10
CA ILE A 204 4.68 32.48 -4.33
C ILE A 204 5.03 31.62 -5.56
N VAL A 205 6.14 30.90 -5.52
CA VAL A 205 6.57 30.03 -6.63
C VAL A 205 5.60 28.86 -6.80
N ARG A 206 5.12 28.26 -5.70
CA ARG A 206 4.13 27.17 -5.74
C ARG A 206 2.78 27.62 -6.31
N THR A 207 2.29 28.78 -5.89
CA THR A 207 1.05 29.35 -6.43
C THR A 207 1.20 29.72 -7.90
N TYR A 208 2.37 30.22 -8.32
CA TYR A 208 2.67 30.47 -9.71
C TYR A 208 2.70 29.18 -10.55
N ALA A 209 3.39 28.13 -10.10
CA ALA A 209 3.46 26.85 -10.80
C ALA A 209 2.07 26.24 -11.02
N LYS A 210 1.21 26.27 -9.99
CA LYS A 210 -0.19 25.85 -10.08
C LYS A 210 -0.98 26.70 -11.08
N LYS A 211 -0.90 28.04 -10.99
CA LYS A 211 -1.60 28.95 -11.91
C LYS A 211 -1.13 28.81 -13.36
N LYS A 212 0.16 28.57 -13.59
CA LYS A 212 0.73 28.42 -14.94
C LYS A 212 0.19 27.16 -15.64
N ILE A 213 0.14 26.04 -14.93
CA ILE A 213 -0.39 24.78 -15.50
C ILE A 213 -1.90 24.87 -15.69
N LEU A 214 -2.60 25.53 -14.76
CA LEU A 214 -4.02 25.82 -14.91
C LEU A 214 -4.28 26.74 -16.13
N ALA A 215 -3.46 27.77 -16.34
CA ALA A 215 -3.56 28.65 -17.51
C ALA A 215 -3.23 27.92 -18.82
N GLN A 216 -2.23 27.04 -18.85
CA GLN A 216 -1.93 26.19 -20.01
C GLN A 216 -3.07 25.24 -20.36
N HIS A 217 -3.90 24.86 -19.38
CA HIS A 217 -5.10 24.06 -19.60
C HIS A 217 -6.22 24.86 -20.28
N TYR A 218 -6.37 26.15 -19.99
CA TYR A 218 -7.41 27.01 -20.60
C TYR A 218 -7.01 27.64 -21.94
N LEU A 219 -5.70 27.80 -22.20
CA LEU A 219 -5.15 28.35 -23.45
C LEU A 219 -4.86 27.27 -24.51
N GLY A 220 -5.16 26.01 -24.23
CA GLY A 220 -4.93 24.85 -25.11
C GLY A 220 -6.14 24.46 -25.98
N TYR A 221 -6.93 25.45 -26.39
CA TYR A 221 -7.90 25.39 -27.50
C TYR A 221 -7.61 26.52 -28.49
#